data_AF-X1RP11-F1
#
_entry.id   AF-X1RP11-F1
#
_cell.length_a   1.000
_cell.length_b   1.000
_cell.length_c   1.000
_cell.angle_alpha   90.00
_cell.angle_beta   90.00
_cell.angle_gamma   90.00
#
_symmetry.space_group_name_H-M   'P 1'
#
loop_
_entity.id
_entity.type
_entity.pdbx_description
1 polymer ?
#
loop_
_entity_poly.entity_id
_entity_poly.type
_entity_poly.pdbx_seq_one_letter_code
_entity_poly.pdbx_strand_id
1 'polypeptide(L)'
;CCFHPAYGYEDFLEGYRPDSSGGSMIFNLKDGIFKRICEDAAANSQYNYYMIIDEINRGDIPKIFGELLTVLEKDKRGRQITLSLSGRTFEVPRNVYIIGTMNTADRSIALLDTALRRRFGFIELMPDISLLSDVNIEGIPLGPWLRELNRRVCEHIGRDSRNLHSNILGARE
;
A
#
# COMPACT_ATOMS: atom_id res chain seq x y z
N CYS A 1 1.00 -1.91 -7.38
CA CYS A 1 0.19 -3.14 -7.20
C CYS A 1 -0.91 -2.85 -6.19
N CYS A 2 -1.87 -3.75 -6.01
CA CYS A 2 -2.93 -3.63 -5.00
C CYS A 2 -2.81 -4.82 -4.05
N PHE A 3 -2.85 -4.57 -2.74
CA PHE A 3 -2.84 -5.63 -1.74
C PHE A 3 -4.25 -6.18 -1.51
N HIS A 4 -4.33 -7.49 -1.32
CA HIS A 4 -5.57 -8.20 -1.01
C HIS A 4 -5.26 -9.38 -0.06
N PRO A 5 -6.26 -9.99 0.59
CA PRO A 5 -6.03 -11.02 1.62
C PRO A 5 -5.20 -12.23 1.15
N ALA A 6 -5.30 -12.59 -0.13
CA ALA A 6 -4.52 -13.67 -0.73
C ALA A 6 -3.12 -13.25 -1.22
N TYR A 7 -2.76 -11.96 -1.18
CA TYR A 7 -1.47 -11.47 -1.63
C TYR A 7 -0.40 -11.81 -0.58
N GLY A 8 0.69 -12.44 -1.01
CA GLY A 8 1.67 -13.00 -0.08
C GLY A 8 3.11 -12.57 -0.36
N TYR A 9 4.00 -13.02 0.53
CA TYR A 9 5.44 -12.89 0.38
C TYR A 9 5.94 -13.43 -0.98
N GLU A 10 5.34 -14.54 -1.43
CA GLU A 10 5.71 -15.20 -2.69
C GLU A 10 5.48 -14.35 -3.93
N ASP A 11 4.48 -13.46 -3.90
CA ASP A 11 4.16 -12.55 -5.01
C ASP A 11 4.96 -11.24 -4.90
N PHE A 12 5.31 -10.86 -3.67
CA PHE A 12 5.99 -9.60 -3.38
C PHE A 12 7.50 -9.70 -3.55
N LEU A 13 8.13 -10.71 -2.96
CA LEU A 13 9.60 -10.82 -2.87
C LEU A 13 10.16 -12.02 -3.63
N GLU A 14 9.80 -13.25 -3.26
CA GLU A 14 10.16 -14.46 -4.03
C GLU A 14 9.33 -15.67 -3.59
N GLY A 15 9.02 -16.56 -4.54
CA GLY A 15 8.23 -17.76 -4.27
C GLY A 15 8.43 -18.87 -5.29
N TYR A 16 8.17 -20.11 -4.88
CA TYR A 16 8.19 -21.24 -5.79
C TYR A 16 6.92 -21.27 -6.63
N ARG A 17 7.07 -21.44 -7.94
CA ARG A 17 5.96 -21.57 -8.88
C ARG A 17 6.15 -22.84 -9.71
N PRO A 18 5.09 -23.62 -9.97
CA PRO A 18 5.19 -24.79 -10.81
C PRO A 18 5.50 -24.40 -12.25
N ASP A 19 6.38 -25.15 -12.88
CA ASP A 19 6.76 -25.05 -14.27
C ASP A 19 6.46 -26.40 -14.94
N SER A 20 5.66 -26.36 -16.00
CA SER A 20 5.18 -27.58 -16.71
C SER A 20 5.98 -27.87 -17.98
N SER A 21 7.16 -27.29 -18.11
CA SER A 21 8.08 -27.52 -19.22
C SER A 21 8.58 -28.99 -19.22
N GLY A 22 7.92 -29.87 -19.97
CA GLY A 22 8.41 -31.22 -20.26
C GLY A 22 7.66 -32.39 -19.58
N GLY A 23 6.40 -32.21 -19.16
CA GLY A 23 5.57 -33.31 -18.66
C GLY A 23 5.86 -33.78 -17.22
N SER A 24 6.87 -33.19 -16.56
CA SER A 24 7.12 -33.34 -15.12
C SER A 24 6.89 -32.01 -14.42
N MET A 25 6.26 -32.03 -13.25
CA MET A 25 6.02 -30.82 -12.46
C MET A 25 7.29 -30.45 -11.69
N ILE A 26 7.97 -29.38 -12.13
CA ILE A 26 9.18 -28.85 -11.48
C ILE A 26 8.80 -27.52 -10.82
N PHE A 27 9.28 -27.27 -9.60
CA PHE A 27 9.07 -25.98 -8.93
C PHE A 27 10.29 -25.10 -9.14
N ASN A 28 10.08 -23.95 -9.79
CA ASN A 28 11.11 -22.95 -10.01
C ASN A 28 10.88 -21.75 -9.09
N LEU A 29 11.95 -21.26 -8.47
CA LEU A 29 11.89 -20.01 -7.72
C LEU A 29 11.69 -18.84 -8.70
N LYS A 30 10.73 -17.97 -8.40
CA LYS A 30 10.44 -16.76 -9.17
C LYS A 30 10.56 -15.55 -8.27
N ASP A 31 11.14 -14.50 -8.82
CA ASP A 31 11.28 -13.21 -8.14
C ASP A 31 9.94 -12.45 -8.18
N GLY A 32 9.55 -11.96 -7.02
CA GLY A 32 8.37 -11.13 -6.84
C GLY A 32 8.58 -9.71 -7.36
N ILE A 33 7.49 -8.95 -7.39
CA ILE A 33 7.49 -7.61 -7.99
C ILE A 33 8.46 -6.64 -7.31
N PHE A 34 8.59 -6.70 -5.98
CA PHE A 34 9.46 -5.79 -5.23
C PHE A 34 10.94 -6.12 -5.44
N LYS A 35 11.28 -7.40 -5.49
CA LYS A 35 12.66 -7.85 -5.75
C LYS A 35 13.15 -7.36 -7.10
N ARG A 36 12.34 -7.53 -8.15
CA ARG A 36 12.63 -7.05 -9.50
C ARG A 36 12.83 -5.53 -9.55
N ILE A 37 11.96 -4.76 -8.88
CA ILE A 37 12.12 -3.30 -8.79
C ILE A 37 13.45 -2.92 -8.12
N CYS A 38 13.84 -3.65 -7.07
CA CYS A 38 15.10 -3.40 -6.37
C CYS A 38 16.32 -3.75 -7.24
N GLU A 39 16.27 -4.84 -7.99
CA GLU A 39 17.33 -5.21 -8.93
C GLU A 39 17.49 -4.17 -10.04
N ASP A 40 16.38 -3.72 -10.64
CA ASP A 40 16.38 -2.66 -11.64
C ASP A 40 16.91 -1.33 -11.08
N ALA A 41 16.51 -0.98 -9.85
CA ALA A 41 16.95 0.24 -9.17
C ALA A 41 18.43 0.22 -8.77
N ALA A 42 18.95 -0.95 -8.40
CA ALA A 42 20.37 -1.14 -8.11
C ALA A 42 21.23 -0.97 -9.37
N ALA A 43 20.74 -1.44 -10.52
CA ALA A 43 21.42 -1.25 -11.82
C ALA A 43 21.36 0.20 -12.32
N ASN A 44 20.37 0.99 -11.88
CA ASN A 44 20.11 2.34 -12.39
C ASN A 44 19.99 3.38 -11.26
N SER A 45 21.07 3.59 -10.52
CA SER A 45 21.11 4.45 -9.32
C SER A 45 20.81 5.93 -9.55
N GLN A 46 20.83 6.39 -10.80
CA GLN A 46 20.51 7.76 -11.20
C GLN A 46 19.01 8.08 -11.22
N TYR A 47 18.15 7.06 -11.21
CA TYR A 47 16.70 7.23 -11.22
C TYR A 47 16.08 6.83 -9.88
N ASN A 48 15.02 7.53 -9.51
CA ASN A 48 14.18 7.16 -8.38
C ASN A 48 13.10 6.17 -8.84
N TYR A 49 12.92 5.10 -8.09
CA TYR A 49 11.94 4.07 -8.33
C TYR A 49 10.83 4.19 -7.30
N TYR A 50 9.58 4.23 -7.75
CA TYR A 50 8.42 4.36 -6.88
C TYR A 50 7.54 3.12 -7.02
N MET A 51 7.33 2.42 -5.92
CA MET A 51 6.35 1.35 -5.82
C MET A 51 5.10 1.88 -5.14
N ILE A 52 4.03 2.01 -5.90
CA ILE A 52 2.71 2.38 -5.38
C ILE A 52 1.98 1.09 -4.99
N ILE A 53 1.59 1.01 -3.73
CA ILE A 53 0.82 -0.10 -3.14
C ILE A 53 -0.56 0.44 -2.77
N ASP A 54 -1.56 0.06 -3.55
CA ASP A 54 -2.94 0.42 -3.29
C ASP A 54 -3.54 -0.48 -2.21
N GLU A 55 -4.37 0.09 -1.34
CA GLU A 55 -5.05 -0.60 -0.24
C GLU A 55 -4.10 -1.46 0.61
N ILE A 56 -2.98 -0.85 1.04
CA ILE A 56 -1.91 -1.56 1.76
C ILE A 56 -2.40 -2.26 3.02
N ASN A 57 -3.49 -1.77 3.64
CA ASN A 57 -4.15 -2.33 4.82
C ASN A 57 -5.02 -3.57 4.56
N ARG A 58 -5.26 -3.97 3.29
CA ARG A 58 -6.07 -5.15 2.96
C ARG A 58 -5.29 -6.47 2.94
N GLY A 59 -3.95 -6.39 2.99
CA GLY A 59 -3.07 -7.55 3.12
C GLY A 59 -2.51 -7.69 4.54
N ASP A 60 -2.02 -8.89 4.85
CA ASP A 60 -1.20 -9.13 6.04
C ASP A 60 0.21 -8.56 5.79
N ILE A 61 0.41 -7.29 6.12
CA ILE A 61 1.65 -6.57 5.83
C ILE A 61 2.87 -7.27 6.47
N PRO A 62 2.86 -7.68 7.75
CA PRO A 62 3.97 -8.43 8.31
C PRO A 62 4.33 -9.68 7.52
N LYS A 63 3.33 -10.45 7.08
CA LYS A 63 3.54 -11.65 6.27
C LYS A 63 4.04 -11.35 4.87
N ILE A 64 3.52 -10.30 4.21
CA ILE A 64 3.90 -9.92 2.85
C ILE A 64 5.35 -9.40 2.81
N PHE A 65 5.71 -8.53 3.74
CA PHE A 65 7.04 -7.92 3.77
C PHE A 65 8.09 -8.82 4.41
N GLY A 66 7.70 -9.69 5.35
CA GLY A 66 8.60 -10.65 6.01
C GLY A 66 9.87 -9.99 6.54
N GLU A 67 11.00 -10.45 6.04
CA GLU A 67 12.34 -9.96 6.40
C GLU A 67 12.68 -8.55 5.91
N LEU A 68 11.90 -7.99 4.97
CA LEU A 68 12.09 -6.59 4.51
C LEU A 68 11.71 -5.57 5.57
N LEU A 69 10.85 -5.95 6.50
CA LEU A 69 10.35 -5.07 7.56
C LEU A 69 11.47 -4.34 8.30
N THR A 70 12.61 -4.98 8.50
CA THR A 70 13.78 -4.34 9.16
C THR A 70 14.53 -3.39 8.24
N VAL A 71 14.70 -3.71 6.96
CA VAL A 71 15.52 -2.92 6.01
C VAL A 71 14.76 -1.80 5.30
N LEU A 72 13.43 -1.78 5.39
CA LEU A 72 12.64 -0.70 4.81
C LEU A 72 12.81 0.65 5.52
N GLU A 73 13.25 0.64 6.78
CA GLU A 73 13.56 1.86 7.55
C GLU A 73 14.69 2.66 6.88
N LYS A 74 14.55 3.99 6.84
CA LYS A 74 15.44 4.89 6.09
C LYS A 74 16.91 4.74 6.49
N ASP A 75 17.19 4.53 7.77
CA ASP A 75 18.53 4.34 8.35
C ASP A 75 19.10 2.93 8.12
N LYS A 76 18.26 1.98 7.71
CA LYS A 76 18.63 0.58 7.46
C LYS A 76 18.68 0.22 5.97
N ARG A 77 18.35 1.16 5.08
CA ARG A 77 18.60 1.03 3.64
C ARG A 77 20.09 0.83 3.36
N GLY A 78 20.40 -0.04 2.42
CA GLY A 78 21.76 -0.45 2.11
C GLY A 78 22.34 -1.54 3.02
N ARG A 79 21.54 -2.12 3.92
CA ARG A 79 21.92 -3.32 4.67
C ARG A 79 21.51 -4.56 3.89
N GLN A 80 22.44 -5.49 3.77
CA GLN A 80 22.17 -6.80 3.19
C GLN A 80 21.43 -7.68 4.21
N ILE A 81 20.41 -8.37 3.73
CA ILE A 81 19.70 -9.44 4.42
C ILE A 81 19.82 -10.72 3.60
N THR A 82 19.70 -11.86 4.26
CA THR A 82 19.62 -13.15 3.56
C THR A 82 18.15 -13.52 3.41
N LEU A 83 17.72 -13.81 2.19
CA LEU A 83 16.35 -14.25 1.92
C LEU A 83 16.16 -15.69 2.37
N SER A 84 15.07 -15.95 3.09
CA SER A 84 14.80 -17.24 3.72
C SER A 84 14.51 -18.37 2.73
N LEU A 85 13.94 -18.06 1.55
CA LEU A 85 13.59 -19.07 0.54
C LEU A 85 14.78 -19.44 -0.35
N SER A 86 15.49 -18.44 -0.86
CA SER A 86 16.61 -18.65 -1.78
C SER A 86 17.98 -18.79 -1.12
N GLY A 87 18.12 -18.34 0.13
CA GLY A 87 19.41 -18.21 0.80
C GLY A 87 20.33 -17.14 0.20
N ARG A 88 19.83 -16.33 -0.75
CA ARG A 88 20.62 -15.30 -1.43
C ARG A 88 20.64 -14.02 -0.60
N THR A 89 21.71 -13.24 -0.76
CA THR A 89 21.76 -11.89 -0.21
C THR A 89 20.87 -10.95 -1.03
N PHE A 90 20.19 -10.06 -0.34
CA PHE A 90 19.31 -9.05 -0.92
C PHE A 90 19.48 -7.74 -0.16
N GLU A 91 19.38 -6.63 -0.89
CA GLU A 91 19.52 -5.28 -0.36
C GLU A 91 18.43 -4.43 -0.98
N VAL A 92 17.79 -3.58 -0.17
CA VAL A 92 16.85 -2.59 -0.68
C VAL A 92 17.60 -1.29 -1.01
N PRO A 93 17.64 -0.87 -2.28
CA PRO A 93 18.36 0.34 -2.69
C PRO A 93 17.78 1.61 -2.07
N ARG A 94 18.62 2.64 -1.93
CA ARG A 94 18.24 3.94 -1.36
C ARG A 94 17.32 4.76 -2.26
N ASN A 95 17.35 4.51 -3.57
CA ASN A 95 16.52 5.14 -4.59
C ASN A 95 15.16 4.43 -4.81
N VAL A 96 14.78 3.46 -3.96
CA VAL A 96 13.46 2.80 -4.01
C VAL A 96 12.55 3.35 -2.92
N TYR A 97 11.44 3.95 -3.33
CA TYR A 97 10.42 4.53 -2.48
C TYR A 97 9.14 3.70 -2.54
N ILE A 98 8.51 3.45 -1.39
CA ILE A 98 7.22 2.77 -1.31
C ILE A 98 6.18 3.79 -0.87
N ILE A 99 5.10 3.91 -1.65
CA ILE A 99 3.96 4.77 -1.35
C ILE A 99 2.75 3.87 -1.21
N GLY A 100 2.21 3.79 0.00
CA GLY A 100 0.98 3.05 0.29
C GLY A 100 -0.22 3.97 0.31
N THR A 101 -1.31 3.61 -0.37
CA THR A 101 -2.62 4.21 -0.10
C THR A 101 -3.36 3.32 0.91
N MET A 102 -4.26 3.92 1.67
CA MET A 102 -5.07 3.21 2.66
C MET A 102 -6.42 3.87 2.74
N ASN A 103 -7.49 3.08 2.61
CA ASN A 103 -8.79 3.55 3.02
C ASN A 103 -8.92 3.47 4.54
N THR A 104 -8.98 4.62 5.21
CA THR A 104 -9.09 4.68 6.68
C THR A 104 -10.50 4.37 7.21
N ALA A 105 -11.46 4.03 6.34
CA ALA A 105 -12.79 3.57 6.77
C ALA A 105 -12.86 2.04 6.99
N ASP A 106 -11.91 1.27 6.43
CA ASP A 106 -11.89 -0.18 6.60
C ASP A 106 -11.48 -0.54 8.04
N ARG A 107 -12.34 -1.29 8.76
CA ARG A 107 -12.23 -1.64 10.20
C ARG A 107 -10.89 -2.29 10.64
N SER A 108 -10.01 -2.64 9.71
CA SER A 108 -8.74 -3.34 9.90
C SER A 108 -7.59 -2.46 10.42
N ILE A 109 -7.75 -1.14 10.50
CA ILE A 109 -6.66 -0.17 10.78
C ILE A 109 -6.06 -0.32 12.18
N ALA A 110 -6.83 -0.82 13.15
CA ALA A 110 -6.36 -1.02 14.52
C ALA A 110 -5.22 -2.04 14.60
N LEU A 111 -5.13 -2.95 13.64
CA LEU A 111 -4.11 -4.01 13.55
C LEU A 111 -2.96 -3.68 12.59
N LEU A 112 -2.90 -2.46 12.04
CA LEU A 112 -1.71 -1.95 11.34
C LEU A 112 -0.60 -1.49 12.32
N ASP A 113 -0.73 -2.01 13.55
CA ASP A 113 0.27 -2.44 14.50
C ASP A 113 1.55 -1.60 14.49
N THR A 114 1.73 -0.86 15.57
CA THR A 114 2.83 0.04 15.97
C THR A 114 4.16 -0.08 15.20
N ALA A 115 4.60 -1.29 14.84
CA ALA A 115 5.75 -1.55 13.99
C ALA A 115 5.71 -0.86 12.62
N LEU A 116 4.58 -0.83 11.91
CA LEU A 116 4.49 -0.17 10.59
C LEU A 116 4.45 1.34 10.70
N ARG A 117 3.78 1.86 11.75
CA ARG A 117 3.80 3.29 12.10
C ARG A 117 5.21 3.84 12.35
N ARG A 118 6.13 2.99 12.79
CA ARG A 118 7.55 3.35 12.96
C ARG A 118 8.35 3.39 11.65
N ARG A 119 7.83 2.79 10.58
CA ARG A 119 8.57 2.54 9.31
C ARG A 119 8.05 3.36 8.15
N PHE A 120 6.76 3.70 8.18
CA PHE A 120 6.10 4.52 7.17
C PHE A 120 5.79 5.91 7.75
N GLY A 121 5.96 6.95 6.92
CA GLY A 121 5.37 8.26 7.19
C GLY A 121 3.89 8.23 6.80
N PHE A 122 3.01 8.70 7.68
CA PHE A 122 1.57 8.74 7.43
C PHE A 122 1.17 10.15 7.07
N ILE A 123 0.52 10.31 5.91
CA ILE A 123 -0.08 11.56 5.46
C ILE A 123 -1.58 11.31 5.39
N GLU A 124 -2.34 11.93 6.29
CA GLU A 124 -3.80 11.86 6.26
C GLU A 124 -4.32 12.81 5.18
N LEU A 125 -4.94 12.24 4.14
CA LEU A 125 -5.58 13.00 3.09
C LEU A 125 -7.05 13.19 3.45
N MET A 126 -7.35 14.37 4.00
CA MET A 126 -8.71 14.78 4.32
C MET A 126 -9.47 15.14 3.05
N PRO A 127 -10.76 14.80 2.96
CA PRO A 127 -11.57 15.26 1.85
C PRO A 127 -11.67 16.79 1.76
N ASP A 128 -11.48 17.30 0.55
CA ASP A 128 -11.57 18.72 0.28
C ASP A 128 -13.00 19.11 -0.13
N ILE A 129 -13.78 19.57 0.84
CA ILE A 129 -15.16 20.04 0.65
C ILE A 129 -15.20 21.27 -0.27
N SER A 130 -14.09 22.03 -0.38
CA SER A 130 -14.07 23.25 -1.20
C SER A 130 -14.35 22.96 -2.68
N LEU A 131 -13.99 21.76 -3.17
CA LEU A 131 -14.25 21.29 -4.52
C LEU A 131 -15.75 21.14 -4.85
N LEU A 132 -16.61 21.07 -3.83
CA LEU A 132 -18.06 20.87 -3.95
C LEU A 132 -18.87 22.11 -3.57
N SER A 133 -18.21 23.25 -3.32
CA SER A 133 -18.86 24.49 -2.84
C SER A 133 -19.92 25.00 -3.81
N ASP A 134 -19.67 24.86 -5.12
CA ASP A 134 -20.53 25.38 -6.18
C ASP A 134 -21.41 24.31 -6.83
N VAL A 135 -21.39 23.07 -6.31
CA VAL A 135 -22.16 21.96 -6.89
C VAL A 135 -23.54 21.89 -6.26
N ASN A 136 -24.56 21.99 -7.11
CA ASN A 136 -25.95 21.85 -6.73
C ASN A 136 -26.58 20.70 -7.53
N ILE A 137 -27.15 19.71 -6.84
CA ILE A 137 -27.87 18.60 -7.46
C ILE A 137 -29.30 18.64 -6.95
N GLU A 138 -30.27 18.76 -7.86
CA GLU A 138 -31.71 18.78 -7.55
C GLU A 138 -32.11 19.79 -6.46
N GLY A 139 -31.42 20.94 -6.40
CA GLY A 139 -31.66 21.99 -5.41
C GLY A 139 -30.92 21.80 -4.08
N ILE A 140 -30.12 20.75 -3.93
CA ILE A 140 -29.31 20.49 -2.75
C ILE A 140 -27.87 21.02 -2.98
N PRO A 141 -27.42 22.02 -2.20
CA PRO A 141 -26.04 22.48 -2.25
C PRO A 141 -25.14 21.45 -1.56
N LEU A 142 -24.32 20.74 -2.36
CA LEU A 142 -23.56 19.59 -1.88
C LEU A 142 -22.47 19.97 -0.88
N GLY A 143 -21.79 21.10 -1.05
CA GLY A 143 -20.75 21.55 -0.12
C GLY A 143 -21.26 21.70 1.33
N PRO A 144 -22.28 22.54 1.58
CA PRO A 144 -22.91 22.66 2.90
C PRO A 144 -23.51 21.36 3.43
N TRP A 145 -24.18 20.60 2.57
CA TRP A 145 -24.79 19.31 2.96
C TRP A 145 -23.75 18.30 3.44
N LEU A 146 -22.67 18.12 2.66
CA LEU A 146 -21.61 17.17 2.97
C LEU A 146 -20.78 17.60 4.18
N ARG A 147 -20.64 18.91 4.42
CA ARG A 147 -20.04 19.44 5.65
C ARG A 147 -20.85 19.04 6.88
N GLU A 148 -22.17 19.23 6.84
CA GLU A 148 -23.06 18.87 7.94
C GLU A 148 -23.12 17.36 8.15
N LEU A 149 -23.15 16.57 7.07
CA LEU A 149 -23.09 15.11 7.13
C LEU A 149 -21.79 14.64 7.83
N ASN A 150 -20.63 15.16 7.39
CA ASN A 150 -19.34 14.82 7.99
C ASN A 150 -19.26 15.23 9.46
N ARG A 151 -19.85 16.37 9.83
CA ARG A 151 -19.94 16.80 11.25
C ARG A 151 -20.69 15.77 12.08
N ARG A 152 -21.88 15.36 11.64
CA ARG A 152 -22.70 14.36 12.36
C ARG A 152 -22.04 13.00 12.45
N VAL A 153 -21.41 12.54 11.36
CA VAL A 153 -20.65 11.28 11.32
C VAL A 153 -19.50 11.32 12.35
N CYS A 154 -18.77 12.43 12.42
CA CYS A 154 -17.71 12.60 13.42
C CYS A 154 -18.22 12.57 14.87
N GLU A 155 -19.38 13.15 15.14
CA GLU A 155 -19.98 13.18 16.48
C GLU A 155 -20.43 11.80 16.97
N HIS A 156 -20.86 10.92 16.06
CA HIS A 156 -21.47 9.63 16.43
C HIS A 156 -20.57 8.40 16.18
N ILE A 157 -19.65 8.46 15.21
CA ILE A 157 -18.87 7.31 14.74
C ILE A 157 -17.36 7.53 14.93
N GLY A 158 -16.90 8.79 14.84
CA GLY A 158 -15.49 9.16 14.99
C GLY A 158 -14.88 9.76 13.72
N ARG A 159 -13.65 10.26 13.84
CA ARG A 159 -12.97 11.05 12.79
C ARG A 159 -12.61 10.27 11.53
N ASP A 160 -12.39 8.96 11.64
CA ASP A 160 -11.92 8.12 10.52
C ASP A 160 -13.03 7.82 9.49
N SER A 161 -14.29 8.08 9.84
CA SER A 161 -15.46 7.82 8.98
C SER A 161 -15.74 8.94 7.96
N ARG A 162 -14.86 9.94 7.80
CA ARG A 162 -15.05 11.12 6.92
C ARG A 162 -14.80 10.86 5.43
N ASN A 163 -14.25 9.71 5.03
CA ASN A 163 -13.78 9.43 3.65
C ASN A 163 -14.88 9.20 2.60
N LEU A 164 -16.10 9.72 2.77
CA LEU A 164 -17.22 9.52 1.83
C LEU A 164 -17.09 10.30 0.51
N HIS A 165 -16.13 11.22 0.36
CA HIS A 165 -16.08 12.11 -0.80
C HIS A 165 -15.74 11.42 -2.14
N SER A 166 -14.92 10.36 -2.17
CA SER A 166 -14.59 9.73 -3.46
C SER A 166 -15.82 9.08 -4.10
N ASN A 167 -16.79 8.63 -3.31
CA ASN A 167 -18.05 8.05 -3.78
C ASN A 167 -18.97 9.09 -4.42
N ILE A 168 -18.84 10.38 -4.08
CA ILE A 168 -19.71 11.46 -4.61
C ILE A 168 -19.16 12.02 -5.91
N LEU A 169 -17.83 12.06 -6.09
CA LEU A 169 -17.20 12.53 -7.34
C LEU A 169 -17.43 11.58 -8.53
N GLY A 170 -17.75 10.29 -8.28
CA GLY A 170 -18.15 9.34 -9.32
C GLY A 170 -19.57 9.54 -9.88
N ALA A 171 -20.39 10.42 -9.29
CA ALA A 171 -21.71 10.79 -9.81
C ALA A 171 -21.66 11.91 -10.87
N ARG A 172 -20.47 12.23 -11.38
CA ARG A 172 -20.24 13.18 -12.48
C ARG A 172 -20.19 12.52 -13.87
N GLU A 173 -20.36 11.21 -13.97
CA GLU A 173 -20.53 10.48 -15.24
C GLU A 173 -21.98 10.03 -15.43
#